data_AF-A0A7J5E9U6-F1
#
_entry.id   AF-A0A7J5E9U6-F1
#
_cell.length_a   1.000
_cell.length_b   1.000
_cell.length_c   1.000
_cell.angle_alpha   90.00
_cell.angle_beta   90.00
_cell.angle_gamma   90.00
#
_symmetry.space_group_name_H-M   'P 1'
#
loop_
_entity.id
_entity.type
_entity.pdbx_description
1 polymer ?
#
loop_
_entity_poly.entity_id
_entity_poly.type
_entity_poly.pdbx_seq_one_letter_code
_entity_poly.pdbx_strand_id
1 'polypeptide(L)'
;MGGKASILLVLGFSLIFLIIGHNFGNVSTRATDNFADYFDSTMAYNIAISGTNIVANKFFVNSNMADGSGSIDFQGGEIDYSFVTSGVYSNVKEITVTGTYNNISKTVKVSLQPSKFSRFAYFSVYEGNIWWKTSDTVWGPVHAQGALRVAGEPVFMGKTTSRDGIIKYNSDADPQFYGGYESGVDIPLPADGIDYLDSVAANGGKKISGHDTVYLNFQGDSI
;
A
#
# COMPACT_ATOMS: atom_id res chain seq x y z
N MET A 1 -12.24 35.53 72.86
CA MET A 1 -11.02 35.35 72.03
C MET A 1 -11.28 34.71 70.65
N GLY A 2 -12.48 34.20 70.33
CA GLY A 2 -12.74 33.55 69.03
C GLY A 2 -12.64 34.43 67.79
N GLY A 3 -12.93 35.73 67.87
CA GLY A 3 -12.93 36.64 66.72
C GLY A 3 -11.56 36.87 66.05
N LYS A 4 -10.46 36.72 66.79
CA LYS A 4 -9.10 36.84 66.22
C LYS A 4 -8.69 35.57 65.45
N ALA A 5 -9.16 34.40 65.90
CA ALA A 5 -8.90 33.12 65.25
C ALA A 5 -9.73 32.96 63.97
N SER A 6 -10.97 33.46 63.93
CA SER A 6 -11.81 33.42 62.74
C SER A 6 -11.28 34.29 61.59
N ILE A 7 -10.66 35.44 61.88
CA ILE A 7 -10.02 36.29 60.85
C ILE A 7 -8.83 35.57 60.20
N LEU A 8 -7.97 34.92 61.00
CA LEU A 8 -6.83 34.16 60.47
C LEU A 8 -7.29 32.99 59.61
N LEU A 9 -8.39 32.33 59.99
CA LEU A 9 -8.98 31.24 59.23
C LEU A 9 -9.52 31.73 57.88
N VAL A 10 -10.27 32.84 57.85
CA VAL A 10 -10.81 33.42 56.61
C VAL A 10 -9.68 33.87 55.68
N LEU A 11 -8.63 34.52 56.21
CA LEU A 11 -7.47 34.92 55.42
C LEU A 11 -6.70 33.71 54.88
N GLY A 12 -6.50 32.67 55.68
CA GLY A 12 -5.86 31.42 55.26
C GLY A 12 -6.61 30.73 54.13
N PHE A 13 -7.94 30.58 54.26
CA PHE A 13 -8.77 30.04 53.19
C PHE A 13 -8.74 30.90 51.93
N SER A 14 -8.79 32.23 52.07
CA SER A 14 -8.73 33.15 50.92
C SER A 14 -7.41 33.01 50.15
N LEU A 15 -6.28 32.87 50.87
CA LEU A 15 -4.97 32.63 50.25
C LEU A 15 -4.92 31.29 49.50
N ILE A 16 -5.46 30.22 50.11
CA ILE A 16 -5.52 28.90 49.49
C ILE A 16 -6.36 28.94 48.22
N PHE A 17 -7.56 29.55 48.26
CA PHE A 17 -8.41 29.69 47.09
C PHE A 17 -7.77 30.53 45.99
N LEU A 18 -6.97 31.54 46.34
CA LEU A 18 -6.24 32.35 45.35
C LEU A 18 -5.16 31.53 44.64
N ILE A 19 -4.38 30.73 45.38
CA ILE A 19 -3.36 29.84 44.81
C ILE A 19 -4.01 28.77 43.92
N ILE A 20 -5.11 28.17 44.40
CA ILE A 20 -5.87 27.17 43.64
C ILE A 20 -6.46 27.79 42.37
N GLY A 21 -7.05 28.98 42.45
CA GLY A 21 -7.61 29.70 41.31
C GLY A 21 -6.56 30.04 40.26
N HIS A 22 -5.37 30.50 40.68
CA HIS A 22 -4.25 30.74 39.78
C HIS A 22 -3.77 29.46 39.09
N ASN A 23 -3.64 28.36 39.84
CA ASN A 23 -3.24 27.07 39.27
C ASN A 23 -4.28 26.52 38.30
N PHE A 24 -5.58 26.61 38.61
CA PHE A 24 -6.65 26.21 37.68
C PHE A 24 -6.69 27.08 36.44
N GLY A 25 -6.45 28.39 36.56
CA GLY A 25 -6.29 29.29 35.42
C GLY A 25 -5.20 28.79 34.48
N ASN A 26 -4.01 28.50 35.03
CA ASN A 26 -2.87 28.00 34.25
C ASN A 26 -3.07 26.59 33.68
N VAL A 27 -3.86 25.75 34.33
CA VAL A 27 -4.23 24.43 33.79
C VAL A 27 -5.22 24.59 32.64
N SER A 28 -6.21 25.48 32.78
CA SER A 28 -7.21 25.74 31.76
C SER A 28 -6.61 26.33 30.48
N THR A 29 -5.69 27.31 30.62
CA THR A 29 -4.99 27.88 29.47
C THR A 29 -4.14 26.84 28.76
N ARG A 30 -3.31 26.08 29.50
CA ARG A 30 -2.51 24.98 28.93
C ARG A 30 -3.37 23.90 28.28
N ALA A 31 -4.52 23.57 28.83
CA ALA A 31 -5.44 22.60 28.24
C ALA A 31 -5.98 23.10 26.89
N THR A 32 -6.28 24.41 26.80
CA THR A 32 -6.74 25.04 25.56
C THR A 32 -5.64 25.08 24.52
N ASP A 33 -4.43 25.48 24.90
CA ASP A 33 -3.26 25.51 24.00
C ASP A 33 -2.95 24.10 23.47
N ASN A 34 -2.90 23.10 24.35
CA ASN A 34 -2.69 21.71 23.96
C ASN A 34 -3.78 21.20 23.00
N PHE A 35 -5.03 21.62 23.19
CA PHE A 35 -6.13 21.24 22.31
C PHE A 35 -5.97 21.87 20.92
N ALA A 36 -5.57 23.14 20.85
CA ALA A 36 -5.26 23.81 19.59
C ALA A 36 -4.09 23.14 18.85
N ASP A 37 -2.99 22.85 19.55
CA ASP A 37 -1.83 22.16 18.97
C ASP A 37 -2.19 20.77 18.46
N TYR A 38 -3.01 20.03 19.21
CA TYR A 38 -3.47 18.70 18.79
C TYR A 38 -4.36 18.78 17.56
N PHE A 39 -5.25 19.77 17.50
CA PHE A 39 -6.12 20.02 16.36
C PHE A 39 -5.29 20.35 15.10
N ASP A 40 -4.35 21.30 15.20
CA ASP A 40 -3.50 21.71 14.08
C ASP A 40 -2.62 20.54 13.59
N SER A 41 -2.03 19.77 14.50
CA SER A 41 -1.26 18.57 14.18
C SER A 41 -2.11 17.47 13.52
N THR A 42 -3.35 17.30 13.96
CA THR A 42 -4.28 16.31 13.38
C THR A 42 -4.73 16.76 11.99
N MET A 43 -4.95 18.05 11.80
CA MET A 43 -5.30 18.61 10.50
C MET A 43 -4.16 18.42 9.49
N ALA A 44 -2.93 18.76 9.85
CA ALA A 44 -1.75 18.53 9.01
C ALA A 44 -1.59 17.04 8.62
N TYR A 45 -1.85 16.12 9.56
CA TYR A 45 -1.83 14.68 9.28
C TYR A 45 -2.94 14.26 8.30
N ASN A 46 -4.18 14.71 8.51
CA ASN A 46 -5.30 14.39 7.63
C ASN A 46 -5.10 14.95 6.21
N ILE A 47 -4.52 16.14 6.09
CA ILE A 47 -4.12 16.74 4.82
C ILE A 47 -3.06 15.85 4.14
N ALA A 48 -2.03 15.42 4.87
CA ALA A 48 -1.00 14.54 4.31
C ALA A 48 -1.54 13.18 3.84
N ILE A 49 -2.45 12.55 4.59
CA ILE A 49 -3.09 11.29 4.20
C ILE A 49 -4.01 11.48 2.98
N SER A 50 -4.78 12.56 2.95
CA SER A 50 -5.64 12.89 1.82
C SER A 50 -4.82 13.15 0.56
N GLY A 51 -3.74 13.92 0.69
CA GLY A 51 -2.76 14.16 -0.37
C GLY A 51 -2.14 12.86 -0.86
N THR A 52 -1.75 11.97 0.05
CA THR A 52 -1.24 10.64 -0.30
C THR A 52 -2.23 9.86 -1.15
N ASN A 53 -3.52 9.83 -0.79
CA ASN A 53 -4.53 9.13 -1.59
C ASN A 53 -4.74 9.76 -2.97
N ILE A 54 -4.73 11.09 -3.07
CA ILE A 54 -4.85 11.81 -4.36
C ILE A 54 -3.65 11.48 -5.26
N VAL A 55 -2.44 11.57 -4.70
CA VAL A 55 -1.18 11.34 -5.41
C VAL A 55 -1.05 9.88 -5.81
N ALA A 56 -1.40 8.94 -4.91
CA ALA A 56 -1.43 7.51 -5.21
C ALA A 56 -2.46 7.16 -6.29
N ASN A 57 -3.64 7.79 -6.29
CA ASN A 57 -4.63 7.58 -7.34
C ASN A 57 -4.14 8.10 -8.70
N LYS A 58 -3.52 9.28 -8.75
CA LYS A 58 -2.89 9.80 -9.97
C LYS A 58 -1.85 8.82 -10.52
N PHE A 59 -1.01 8.28 -9.64
CA PHE A 59 -0.03 7.27 -10.01
C PHE A 59 -0.67 5.94 -10.45
N PHE A 60 -1.77 5.51 -9.82
CA PHE A 60 -2.49 4.30 -10.21
C PHE A 60 -3.09 4.41 -11.61
N VAL A 61 -3.65 5.58 -11.97
CA VAL A 61 -4.21 5.83 -13.31
C VAL A 61 -3.11 5.99 -14.37
N ASN A 62 -1.97 6.59 -14.00
CA ASN A 62 -0.81 6.74 -14.88
C ASN A 62 0.45 6.18 -14.23
N SER A 63 0.72 4.90 -14.48
CA SER A 63 1.87 4.19 -13.93
C SER A 63 3.23 4.69 -14.46
N ASN A 64 3.24 5.43 -15.57
CA ASN A 64 4.44 5.95 -16.24
C ASN A 64 4.74 7.42 -15.87
N MET A 65 4.17 7.94 -14.78
CA MET A 65 4.52 9.27 -14.32
C MET A 65 6.02 9.37 -14.01
N ALA A 66 6.66 10.35 -14.65
CA ALA A 66 8.04 10.72 -14.39
C ALA A 66 8.21 11.21 -12.95
N ASP A 67 9.43 11.05 -12.44
CA ASP A 67 9.81 11.60 -11.14
C ASP A 67 9.62 13.13 -11.16
N GLY A 68 9.15 13.66 -10.05
CA GLY A 68 8.78 15.08 -9.97
C GLY A 68 8.18 15.45 -8.63
N SER A 69 8.02 16.75 -8.42
CA SER A 69 7.39 17.32 -7.24
C SER A 69 6.31 18.31 -7.62
N GLY A 70 5.39 18.57 -6.70
CA GLY A 70 4.36 19.57 -6.86
C GLY A 70 3.73 19.93 -5.53
N SER A 71 2.97 21.02 -5.53
CA SER A 71 2.21 21.50 -4.39
C SER A 71 0.74 21.70 -4.77
N ILE A 72 -0.16 21.45 -3.83
CA ILE A 72 -1.60 21.64 -3.97
C ILE A 72 -2.15 22.27 -2.69
N ASP A 73 -2.84 23.40 -2.80
CA ASP A 73 -3.60 23.98 -1.70
C ASP A 73 -4.80 23.10 -1.35
N PHE A 74 -4.95 22.72 -0.07
CA PHE A 74 -6.03 21.85 0.38
C PHE A 74 -6.47 22.18 1.81
N GLN A 75 -7.78 22.44 1.99
CA GLN A 75 -8.42 22.70 3.30
C GLN A 75 -7.74 23.78 4.15
N GLY A 76 -7.22 24.83 3.51
CA GLY A 76 -6.53 25.94 4.21
C GLY A 76 -5.10 25.61 4.64
N GLY A 77 -4.57 24.46 4.25
CA GLY A 77 -3.16 24.10 4.30
C GLY A 77 -2.61 23.77 2.91
N GLU A 78 -1.37 23.26 2.89
CA GLU A 78 -0.64 22.93 1.66
C GLU A 78 -0.27 21.44 1.66
N ILE A 79 -0.34 20.82 0.48
CA ILE A 79 0.11 19.44 0.22
C ILE A 79 1.31 19.51 -0.71
N ASP A 80 2.50 19.25 -0.18
CA ASP A 80 3.70 19.01 -0.99
C ASP A 80 3.84 17.52 -1.28
N TYR A 81 4.12 17.15 -2.53
CA TYR A 81 4.40 15.76 -2.89
C TYR A 81 5.65 15.65 -3.75
N SER A 82 6.31 14.50 -3.62
CA SER A 82 7.44 14.11 -4.46
C SER A 82 7.38 12.62 -4.83
N PHE A 83 7.77 12.35 -6.07
CA PHE A 83 7.93 11.02 -6.63
C PHE A 83 9.41 10.77 -6.89
N VAL A 84 9.95 9.72 -6.27
CA VAL A 84 11.31 9.27 -6.55
C VAL A 84 11.29 7.79 -6.86
N THR A 85 11.82 7.40 -8.01
CA THR A 85 12.04 6.00 -8.33
C THR A 85 13.31 5.52 -7.62
N SER A 86 13.15 4.68 -6.60
CA SER A 86 14.24 4.16 -5.78
C SER A 86 14.54 2.71 -6.17
N GLY A 87 15.79 2.45 -6.58
CA GLY A 87 16.26 1.13 -6.99
C GLY A 87 16.17 0.91 -8.50
N VAL A 88 17.34 0.91 -9.15
CA VAL A 88 17.53 0.71 -10.60
C VAL A 88 16.94 -0.62 -11.11
N TYR A 89 16.77 -1.61 -10.22
CA TYR A 89 16.39 -2.99 -10.56
C TYR A 89 14.98 -3.39 -10.15
N SER A 90 14.34 -2.66 -9.22
CA SER A 90 13.06 -3.06 -8.61
C SER A 90 11.89 -2.18 -9.00
N ASN A 91 12.12 -1.08 -9.73
CA ASN A 91 11.10 -0.08 -10.10
C ASN A 91 10.20 0.30 -8.92
N VAL A 92 10.77 0.39 -7.71
CA VAL A 92 10.02 0.80 -6.53
C VAL A 92 9.90 2.31 -6.59
N LYS A 93 8.67 2.82 -6.56
CA LYS A 93 8.41 4.25 -6.50
C LYS A 93 8.06 4.64 -5.08
N GLU A 94 8.84 5.55 -4.51
CA GLU A 94 8.58 6.15 -3.21
C GLU A 94 7.82 7.46 -3.44
N ILE A 95 6.62 7.53 -2.86
CA ILE A 95 5.81 8.73 -2.79
C ILE A 95 6.02 9.32 -1.40
N THR A 96 6.55 10.54 -1.33
CA THR A 96 6.62 11.31 -0.10
C THR A 96 5.65 12.48 -0.19
N VAL A 97 4.71 12.57 0.75
CA VAL A 97 3.75 13.66 0.85
C VAL A 97 3.89 14.35 2.19
N THR A 98 3.97 15.67 2.19
CA THR A 98 4.00 16.52 3.38
C THR A 98 2.75 17.40 3.38
N GLY A 99 1.94 17.28 4.43
CA GLY A 99 0.81 18.17 4.69
C GLY A 99 1.20 19.23 5.70
N THR A 100 0.98 20.49 5.37
CA THR A 100 1.30 21.64 6.23
C THR A 100 0.03 22.40 6.59
N TYR A 101 -0.19 22.63 7.88
CA TYR A 101 -1.30 23.43 8.41
C TYR A 101 -0.81 24.25 9.60
N ASN A 102 -1.03 25.56 9.60
CA ASN A 102 -0.57 26.49 10.65
C ASN A 102 0.90 26.28 11.06
N ASN A 103 1.83 26.19 10.09
CA ASN A 103 3.27 25.90 10.29
C ASN A 103 3.61 24.53 10.91
N ILE A 104 2.63 23.66 11.13
CA ILE A 104 2.87 22.27 11.52
C ILE A 104 2.87 21.41 10.26
N SER A 105 3.97 20.68 10.03
CA SER A 105 4.12 19.79 8.88
C SER A 105 4.13 18.32 9.33
N LYS A 106 3.41 17.46 8.60
CA LYS A 106 3.42 16.00 8.78
C LYS A 106 3.74 15.32 7.46
N THR A 107 4.63 14.33 7.50
CA THR A 107 5.08 13.62 6.30
C THR A 107 4.61 12.17 6.33
N VAL A 108 4.07 11.73 5.20
CA VAL A 108 3.66 10.34 4.93
C VAL A 108 4.49 9.83 3.76
N LYS A 109 4.98 8.59 3.89
CA LYS A 109 5.76 7.91 2.86
C LYS A 109 5.09 6.61 2.46
N VAL A 110 4.98 6.39 1.16
CA VAL A 110 4.40 5.17 0.58
C VAL A 110 5.36 4.61 -0.46
N SER A 111 5.68 3.33 -0.34
CA SER A 111 6.43 2.59 -1.35
C SER A 111 5.48 1.76 -2.21
N LEU A 112 5.54 1.97 -3.51
CA LEU A 112 4.78 1.22 -4.50
C LEU A 112 5.75 0.36 -5.31
N GLN A 113 5.41 -0.91 -5.52
CA GLN A 113 6.15 -1.80 -6.40
C GLN A 113 5.22 -2.39 -7.46
N PRO A 114 5.69 -2.60 -8.69
CA PRO A 114 4.94 -3.34 -9.69
C PRO A 114 4.65 -4.77 -9.18
N SER A 115 3.49 -5.31 -9.56
CA SER A 115 3.15 -6.69 -9.23
C SER A 115 4.10 -7.64 -9.95
N LYS A 116 4.58 -8.66 -9.23
CA LYS A 116 5.45 -9.69 -9.80
C LYS A 116 4.62 -10.88 -10.20
N PHE A 117 4.90 -11.43 -11.39
CA PHE A 117 4.32 -12.68 -11.87
C PHE A 117 4.51 -13.83 -10.87
N SER A 118 5.67 -13.86 -10.19
CA SER A 118 6.02 -14.86 -9.18
C SER A 118 5.09 -14.90 -7.95
N ARG A 119 4.12 -13.97 -7.84
CA ARG A 119 3.08 -14.01 -6.81
C ARG A 119 2.04 -15.09 -7.08
N PHE A 120 1.79 -15.42 -8.35
CA PHE A 120 0.79 -16.42 -8.72
C PHE A 120 1.40 -17.82 -8.61
N ALA A 121 0.67 -18.74 -7.99
CA ALA A 121 0.99 -20.16 -8.03
C ALA A 121 0.75 -20.72 -9.45
N TYR A 122 -0.23 -20.17 -10.14
CA TYR A 122 -0.48 -20.44 -11.55
C TYR A 122 -0.96 -19.19 -12.27
N PHE A 123 -0.33 -18.88 -13.39
CA PHE A 123 -0.77 -17.83 -14.29
C PHE A 123 -0.68 -18.34 -15.73
N SER A 124 -1.75 -18.13 -16.49
CA SER A 124 -1.79 -18.47 -17.91
C SER A 124 -2.29 -17.32 -18.77
N VAL A 125 -1.54 -16.98 -19.82
CA VAL A 125 -1.99 -16.03 -20.86
C VAL A 125 -2.97 -16.70 -21.82
N TYR A 126 -2.71 -17.96 -22.17
CA TYR A 126 -3.50 -18.74 -23.10
C TYR A 126 -3.70 -20.15 -22.54
N GLU A 127 -4.87 -20.38 -21.94
CA GLU A 127 -5.32 -21.74 -21.62
C GLU A 127 -5.97 -22.34 -22.86
N GLY A 128 -5.25 -23.25 -23.53
CA GLY A 128 -5.80 -24.08 -24.60
C GLY A 128 -6.77 -25.13 -24.04
N ASN A 129 -6.54 -26.41 -24.33
CA ASN A 129 -7.37 -27.51 -23.82
C ASN A 129 -6.88 -28.05 -22.45
N ILE A 130 -6.54 -27.16 -21.52
CA ILE A 130 -6.14 -27.52 -20.16
C ILE A 130 -7.40 -27.58 -19.31
N TRP A 131 -7.58 -28.64 -18.53
CA TRP A 131 -8.74 -28.84 -17.66
C TRP A 131 -8.28 -29.17 -16.26
N TRP A 132 -8.68 -28.35 -15.30
CA TRP A 132 -8.46 -28.57 -13.87
C TRP A 132 -9.39 -29.66 -13.36
N LYS A 133 -8.85 -30.74 -12.80
CA LYS A 133 -9.58 -31.94 -12.38
C LYS A 133 -9.71 -32.07 -10.86
N THR A 134 -10.57 -32.97 -10.40
CA THR A 134 -10.78 -33.27 -8.96
C THR A 134 -9.49 -33.54 -8.17
N SER A 135 -8.45 -34.08 -8.81
CA SER A 135 -7.15 -34.33 -8.17
C SER A 135 -6.30 -33.08 -7.97
N ASP A 136 -6.66 -31.95 -8.57
CA ASP A 136 -5.82 -30.77 -8.62
C ASP A 136 -6.12 -29.87 -7.42
N THR A 137 -5.07 -29.53 -6.67
CA THR A 137 -5.14 -28.57 -5.57
C THR A 137 -4.07 -27.51 -5.76
N VAL A 138 -4.48 -26.24 -5.82
CA VAL A 138 -3.55 -25.12 -5.97
C VAL A 138 -3.49 -24.30 -4.69
N TRP A 139 -2.29 -24.26 -4.11
CA TRP A 139 -1.97 -23.50 -2.91
C TRP A 139 -1.34 -22.15 -3.27
N GLY A 140 -2.19 -21.22 -3.71
CA GLY A 140 -1.81 -19.84 -3.98
C GLY A 140 -2.72 -19.15 -4.99
N PRO A 141 -2.47 -17.86 -5.30
CA PRO A 141 -3.28 -17.12 -6.25
C PRO A 141 -3.20 -17.72 -7.66
N VAL A 142 -4.35 -17.78 -8.34
CA VAL A 142 -4.47 -18.30 -9.70
C VAL A 142 -5.06 -17.24 -10.61
N HIS A 143 -4.49 -17.08 -11.81
CA HIS A 143 -5.00 -16.19 -12.83
C HIS A 143 -4.99 -16.83 -14.23
N ALA A 144 -6.11 -16.74 -14.94
CA ALA A 144 -6.21 -17.13 -16.34
C ALA A 144 -6.69 -15.94 -17.19
N GLN A 145 -5.89 -15.52 -18.16
CA GLN A 145 -6.28 -14.47 -19.12
C GLN A 145 -7.31 -14.92 -20.15
N GLY A 146 -7.63 -16.21 -20.19
CA GLY A 146 -8.76 -16.76 -20.92
C GLY A 146 -9.88 -17.21 -19.97
N ALA A 147 -10.60 -18.23 -20.38
CA ALA A 147 -11.56 -18.91 -19.52
C ALA A 147 -10.88 -20.04 -18.73
N LEU A 148 -11.13 -20.07 -17.42
CA LEU A 148 -10.67 -21.14 -16.53
C LEU A 148 -11.50 -22.40 -16.78
N ARG A 149 -10.87 -23.46 -17.27
CA ARG A 149 -11.55 -24.71 -17.62
C ARG A 149 -11.50 -25.72 -16.48
N VAL A 150 -12.66 -26.14 -15.99
CA VAL A 150 -12.79 -27.06 -14.84
C VAL A 150 -13.57 -28.32 -15.20
N ALA A 151 -13.12 -29.45 -14.71
CA ALA A 151 -13.73 -30.76 -14.91
C ALA A 151 -13.76 -31.53 -13.57
N GLY A 152 -14.93 -31.75 -12.99
CA GLY A 152 -15.04 -32.28 -11.63
C GLY A 152 -14.80 -31.21 -10.57
N GLU A 153 -14.04 -31.52 -9.52
CA GLU A 153 -13.99 -30.74 -8.27
C GLU A 153 -12.56 -30.27 -7.92
N PRO A 154 -11.88 -29.49 -8.77
CA PRO A 154 -10.56 -28.95 -8.43
C PRO A 154 -10.68 -27.98 -7.25
N VAL A 155 -9.61 -27.91 -6.44
CA VAL A 155 -9.58 -27.10 -5.21
C VAL A 155 -8.58 -25.95 -5.34
N PHE A 156 -9.08 -24.73 -5.21
CA PHE A 156 -8.27 -23.51 -5.23
C PHE A 156 -8.27 -22.85 -3.85
N MET A 157 -7.13 -22.92 -3.17
CA MET A 157 -6.98 -22.40 -1.81
C MET A 157 -6.73 -20.88 -1.80
N GLY A 158 -6.15 -20.34 -2.87
CA GLY A 158 -5.92 -18.91 -3.05
C GLY A 158 -6.99 -18.22 -3.90
N LYS A 159 -6.93 -16.88 -3.95
CA LYS A 159 -7.81 -16.07 -4.81
C LYS A 159 -7.62 -16.50 -6.26
N THR A 160 -8.72 -16.89 -6.91
CA THR A 160 -8.73 -17.31 -8.30
C THR A 160 -9.43 -16.27 -9.16
N THR A 161 -8.81 -15.93 -10.28
CA THR A 161 -9.29 -14.89 -11.19
C THR A 161 -9.23 -15.37 -12.63
N SER A 162 -10.19 -14.95 -13.44
CA SER A 162 -10.17 -15.21 -14.88
C SER A 162 -10.77 -14.06 -15.67
N ARG A 163 -10.28 -13.81 -16.89
CA ARG A 163 -10.86 -12.80 -17.77
C ARG A 163 -12.21 -13.22 -18.34
N ASP A 164 -12.27 -14.41 -18.96
CA ASP A 164 -13.44 -14.86 -19.74
C ASP A 164 -14.39 -15.78 -18.95
N GLY A 165 -14.20 -15.88 -17.63
CA GLY A 165 -15.06 -16.69 -16.76
C GLY A 165 -14.58 -18.12 -16.57
N ILE A 166 -15.50 -18.99 -16.14
CA ILE A 166 -15.26 -20.43 -15.96
C ILE A 166 -15.99 -21.21 -17.07
N ILE A 167 -15.29 -22.14 -17.71
CA ILE A 167 -15.89 -23.15 -18.58
C ILE A 167 -15.91 -24.48 -17.83
N LYS A 168 -17.12 -25.01 -17.60
CA LYS A 168 -17.31 -26.32 -16.99
C LYS A 168 -17.38 -27.41 -18.07
N TYR A 169 -16.71 -28.53 -17.84
CA TYR A 169 -16.74 -29.67 -18.78
C TYR A 169 -18.14 -30.29 -18.89
N ASN A 170 -18.86 -30.33 -17.77
CA ASN A 170 -20.23 -30.79 -17.64
C ASN A 170 -20.95 -30.02 -16.51
N SER A 171 -22.24 -30.27 -16.33
CA SER A 171 -23.04 -29.68 -15.24
C SER A 171 -22.52 -30.06 -13.85
N ASP A 172 -21.83 -31.20 -13.75
CA ASP A 172 -21.40 -31.81 -12.49
C ASP A 172 -20.04 -31.28 -12.01
N ALA A 173 -19.37 -30.44 -12.80
CA ALA A 173 -18.13 -29.81 -12.39
C ALA A 173 -18.41 -28.76 -11.30
N ASP A 174 -17.88 -29.00 -10.10
CA ASP A 174 -18.05 -28.15 -8.93
C ASP A 174 -16.69 -27.73 -8.35
N PRO A 175 -16.02 -26.73 -8.99
CA PRO A 175 -14.74 -26.23 -8.49
C PRO A 175 -14.90 -25.53 -7.13
N GLN A 176 -13.97 -25.79 -6.21
CA GLN A 176 -13.99 -25.21 -4.87
C GLN A 176 -13.03 -24.03 -4.78
N PHE A 177 -13.54 -22.83 -4.54
CA PHE A 177 -12.74 -21.60 -4.43
C PHE A 177 -12.72 -21.07 -3.00
N TYR A 178 -11.87 -21.62 -2.14
CA TYR A 178 -11.76 -21.18 -0.75
C TYR A 178 -11.17 -19.77 -0.61
N GLY A 179 -10.30 -19.35 -1.53
CA GLY A 179 -9.79 -17.98 -1.60
C GLY A 179 -10.70 -17.00 -2.37
N GLY A 180 -11.87 -17.46 -2.81
CA GLY A 180 -12.82 -16.72 -3.63
C GLY A 180 -12.47 -16.71 -5.11
N TYR A 181 -13.51 -16.52 -5.94
CA TYR A 181 -13.42 -16.44 -7.39
C TYR A 181 -13.91 -15.09 -7.90
N GLU A 182 -13.26 -14.56 -8.94
CA GLU A 182 -13.66 -13.32 -9.61
C GLU A 182 -13.45 -13.42 -11.12
N SER A 183 -14.49 -13.07 -11.88
CA SER A 183 -14.49 -13.07 -13.34
C SER A 183 -14.33 -11.65 -13.89
N GLY A 184 -13.83 -11.52 -15.12
CA GLY A 184 -13.64 -10.23 -15.79
C GLY A 184 -12.35 -9.51 -15.39
N VAL A 185 -11.46 -10.19 -14.65
CA VAL A 185 -10.19 -9.62 -14.24
C VAL A 185 -9.20 -9.78 -15.39
N ASP A 186 -8.67 -8.65 -15.89
CA ASP A 186 -7.68 -8.61 -16.98
C ASP A 186 -6.31 -8.28 -16.38
N ILE A 187 -5.44 -9.28 -16.26
CA ILE A 187 -4.04 -9.10 -15.83
C ILE A 187 -3.17 -9.53 -16.99
N PRO A 188 -2.92 -8.67 -18.00
CA PRO A 188 -2.04 -9.03 -19.09
C PRO A 188 -0.63 -9.30 -18.56
N LEU A 189 0.02 -10.31 -19.14
CA LEU A 189 1.45 -10.48 -18.92
C LEU A 189 2.15 -9.21 -19.42
N PRO A 190 3.00 -8.57 -18.61
CA PRO A 190 3.74 -7.40 -19.07
C PRO A 190 4.51 -7.76 -20.34
N ALA A 191 4.25 -7.01 -21.42
CA ALA A 191 5.10 -7.08 -22.61
C ALA A 191 6.49 -6.57 -22.18
N ASP A 192 7.46 -7.46 -22.22
CA ASP A 192 8.89 -7.17 -22.08
C ASP A 192 9.29 -6.29 -20.87
N GLY A 193 9.27 -6.91 -19.69
CA GLY A 193 9.98 -6.39 -18.51
C GLY A 193 11.52 -6.48 -18.60
N ILE A 194 12.06 -6.80 -19.78
CA ILE A 194 13.47 -7.18 -20.01
C ILE A 194 14.22 -6.14 -20.86
N ASP A 195 13.54 -5.20 -21.53
CA ASP A 195 14.21 -4.18 -22.35
C ASP A 195 15.15 -3.31 -21.50
N TYR A 196 14.73 -2.95 -20.29
CA TYR A 196 15.60 -2.25 -19.35
C TYR A 196 16.76 -3.14 -18.88
N LEU A 197 16.52 -4.46 -18.73
CA LEU A 197 17.55 -5.42 -18.33
C LEU A 197 18.67 -5.52 -19.38
N ASP A 198 18.37 -5.30 -20.67
CA ASP A 198 19.42 -5.29 -21.70
C ASP A 198 20.38 -4.11 -21.51
N SER A 199 19.83 -2.91 -21.29
CA SER A 199 20.62 -1.69 -21.03
C SER A 199 21.44 -1.80 -19.73
N VAL A 200 20.88 -2.43 -18.70
CA VAL A 200 21.53 -2.62 -17.40
C VAL A 200 22.55 -3.75 -17.46
N ALA A 201 22.29 -4.83 -18.20
CA ALA A 201 23.26 -5.90 -18.46
C ALA A 201 24.47 -5.38 -19.25
N ALA A 202 24.29 -4.38 -20.11
CA ALA A 202 25.39 -3.71 -20.80
C ALA A 202 26.21 -2.78 -19.87
N ASN A 203 25.58 -2.18 -18.86
CA ASN A 203 26.20 -1.26 -17.89
C ASN A 203 26.60 -1.96 -16.57
N GLY A 204 27.42 -3.01 -16.67
CA GLY A 204 28.04 -3.67 -15.50
C GLY A 204 27.41 -5.00 -15.09
N GLY A 205 26.36 -5.46 -15.79
CA GLY A 205 25.89 -6.84 -15.72
C GLY A 205 26.62 -7.77 -16.70
N LYS A 206 26.08 -8.98 -16.90
CA LYS A 206 26.61 -9.96 -17.86
C LYS A 206 25.56 -10.26 -18.92
N LYS A 207 25.80 -9.76 -20.13
CA LYS A 207 25.02 -10.11 -21.32
C LYS A 207 25.67 -11.31 -22.02
N ILE A 208 24.91 -12.38 -22.22
CA ILE A 208 25.35 -13.50 -23.07
C ILE A 208 25.15 -13.05 -24.51
N SER A 209 26.23 -12.98 -25.28
CA SER A 209 26.20 -12.54 -26.68
C SER A 209 26.72 -13.65 -27.60
N GLY A 210 26.24 -13.69 -28.84
CA GLY A 210 26.67 -14.68 -29.85
C GLY A 210 26.07 -16.08 -29.69
N HIS A 211 25.07 -16.25 -28.83
CA HIS A 211 24.37 -17.52 -28.63
C HIS A 211 22.85 -17.27 -28.54
N ASP A 212 22.08 -17.93 -29.42
CA ASP A 212 20.61 -17.85 -29.41
C ASP A 212 19.98 -18.75 -28.34
N THR A 213 20.74 -19.74 -27.83
CA THR A 213 20.24 -20.72 -26.86
C THR A 213 21.19 -20.81 -25.66
N VAL A 214 20.63 -20.66 -24.47
CA VAL A 214 21.34 -20.87 -23.20
C VAL A 214 20.72 -22.10 -22.52
N TYR A 215 21.56 -23.03 -22.08
CA TYR A 215 21.12 -24.20 -21.31
C TYR A 215 21.73 -24.17 -19.92
N LEU A 216 20.92 -24.52 -18.93
CA LEU A 216 21.35 -24.77 -17.55
C LEU A 216 21.47 -26.27 -17.38
N ASN A 217 22.68 -26.75 -17.11
CA ASN A 217 22.93 -28.14 -16.76
C ASN A 217 23.06 -28.24 -15.24
N PHE A 218 22.05 -28.82 -14.58
CA PHE A 218 22.13 -29.14 -13.16
C PHE A 218 23.02 -30.37 -13.01
N GLN A 219 24.30 -30.15 -12.70
CA GLN A 219 25.21 -31.22 -12.26
C GLN A 219 24.63 -31.74 -10.94
N GLY A 220 24.24 -33.01 -10.91
CA GLY A 220 23.33 -33.57 -9.92
C GLY A 220 23.60 -33.18 -8.48
N ASP A 221 22.53 -32.89 -7.76
CA ASP A 221 22.56 -32.87 -6.30
C ASP A 221 22.86 -34.31 -5.86
N SER A 222 24.04 -34.52 -5.29
CA SER A 222 24.36 -35.78 -4.61
C SER A 222 23.53 -35.83 -3.34
N ILE A 223 22.39 -36.55 -3.39
CA ILE A 223 21.63 -36.94 -2.20
C ILE A 223 22.40 -38.04 -1.45
#